data_AF-A0AA97CKG0-F1
#
_entry.id   AF-A0AA97CKG0-F1
#
_cell.length_a   1.000
_cell.length_b   1.000
_cell.length_c   1.000
_cell.angle_alpha   90.00
_cell.angle_beta   90.00
_cell.angle_gamma   90.00
#
_symmetry.space_group_name_H-M   'P 1'
#
loop_
_entity.id
_entity.type
_entity.pdbx_description
1 polymer ?
#
loop_
_entity_poly.entity_id
_entity_poly.type
_entity_poly.pdbx_seq_one_letter_code
_entity_poly.pdbx_strand_id
1 'polypeptide(L)'
;MTSTPQDELSAIALFNDIGRDEVTARFNALSAAAQARFDESYRIHGTMPVGFTALNFMTADERKQRHQLLLAIQLCTDPQAEAHARIKARRAALKRKNHVVTTG
;
A
#
# COMPACT_ATOMS: atom_id res chain seq x y z
N MET A 1 29.76 3.72 -10.35
CA MET A 1 28.75 4.80 -10.20
C MET A 1 27.39 4.18 -10.47
N THR A 2 26.66 3.81 -9.43
CA THR A 2 25.32 3.22 -9.53
C THR A 2 24.34 4.35 -9.79
N SER A 3 23.90 4.51 -11.04
CA SER A 3 22.78 5.41 -11.33
C SER A 3 21.55 4.80 -10.68
N THR A 4 21.09 5.37 -9.57
CA THR A 4 19.76 5.06 -9.05
C THR A 4 18.76 5.30 -10.18
N PRO A 5 17.96 4.31 -10.59
CA PRO A 5 16.99 4.46 -11.67
C PRO A 5 16.10 5.69 -11.42
N GLN A 6 15.87 6.51 -12.45
CA GLN A 6 15.05 7.74 -12.38
C GLN A 6 13.67 7.51 -11.72
N ASP A 7 13.13 6.31 -11.88
CA ASP A 7 11.84 5.89 -11.29
C ASP A 7 11.90 5.78 -9.76
N GLU A 8 13.02 5.32 -9.19
CA GLU A 8 13.20 5.22 -7.74
C GLU A 8 13.30 6.61 -7.10
N LEU A 9 14.04 7.53 -7.73
CA LEU A 9 14.12 8.93 -7.27
C LEU A 9 12.74 9.60 -7.30
N SER A 10 11.97 9.35 -8.36
CA SER A 10 10.61 9.88 -8.52
C SER A 10 9.64 9.26 -7.52
N ALA A 11 9.81 8.00 -7.14
CA ALA A 11 9.02 7.33 -6.11
C ALA A 11 9.33 7.86 -4.70
N ILE A 12 10.61 8.08 -4.38
CA ILE A 12 11.05 8.67 -3.11
C ILE A 12 10.53 10.11 -2.98
N ALA A 13 10.63 10.92 -4.05
CA ALA A 13 10.11 12.29 -4.06
C ALA A 13 8.59 12.31 -3.81
N LEU A 14 7.83 11.43 -4.47
CA LEU A 14 6.40 11.27 -4.24
C LEU A 14 6.09 10.90 -2.78
N PHE A 15 6.83 9.95 -2.21
CA PHE A 15 6.63 9.52 -0.83
C PHE A 15 6.87 10.66 0.17
N ASN A 16 7.91 11.46 -0.05
CA ASN A 16 8.24 12.60 0.81
C ASN A 16 7.20 13.73 0.72
N ASP A 17 6.57 13.90 -0.44
CA ASP A 17 5.56 14.94 -0.67
C ASP A 17 4.22 14.61 -0.01
N ILE A 18 3.68 13.40 -0.24
CA ILE A 18 2.32 13.04 0.20
C ILE A 18 2.29 12.17 1.46
N GLY A 19 3.42 11.58 1.84
CA GLY A 19 3.56 10.76 3.02
C GLY A 19 3.05 9.31 2.86
N ARG A 20 3.43 8.47 3.83
CA ARG A 20 3.15 7.03 3.84
C ARG A 20 1.67 6.69 3.69
N ASP A 21 0.80 7.35 4.44
CA ASP A 21 -0.61 6.98 4.52
C ASP A 21 -1.33 7.25 3.20
N GLU A 22 -1.05 8.39 2.57
CA GLU A 22 -1.63 8.75 1.28
C GLU A 22 -1.09 7.86 0.15
N VAL A 23 0.23 7.58 0.13
CA VAL A 23 0.81 6.61 -0.83
C VAL A 23 0.11 5.25 -0.72
N THR A 24 -0.09 4.76 0.52
CA THR A 24 -0.74 3.48 0.78
C THR A 24 -2.22 3.51 0.37
N ALA A 25 -2.93 4.59 0.70
CA ALA A 25 -4.34 4.76 0.34
C ALA A 25 -4.53 4.76 -1.18
N ARG A 26 -3.71 5.51 -1.93
CA ARG A 26 -3.76 5.55 -3.39
C ARG A 26 -3.43 4.21 -4.02
N PHE A 27 -2.41 3.52 -3.50
CA PHE A 27 -2.04 2.19 -3.99
C PHE A 27 -3.19 1.18 -3.81
N ASN A 28 -3.82 1.20 -2.63
CA ASN A 28 -4.96 0.34 -2.33
C ASN A 28 -6.18 0.69 -3.18
N ALA A 29 -6.47 1.98 -3.38
CA ALA A 29 -7.60 2.42 -4.20
C ALA A 29 -7.47 1.97 -5.66
N LEU A 30 -6.28 2.12 -6.27
CA LEU A 30 -6.02 1.64 -7.63
C LEU A 30 -6.16 0.12 -7.73
N SER A 31 -5.60 -0.60 -6.75
CA SER A 31 -5.68 -2.06 -6.72
C SER A 31 -7.12 -2.55 -6.53
N ALA A 32 -7.91 -1.88 -5.70
CA ALA A 32 -9.32 -2.19 -5.47
C ALA A 32 -10.19 -1.89 -6.70
N ALA A 33 -9.97 -0.76 -7.37
CA ALA A 33 -10.68 -0.42 -8.60
C ALA A 33 -10.43 -1.45 -9.71
N ALA A 34 -9.19 -1.89 -9.86
CA ALA A 34 -8.83 -2.93 -10.81
C ALA A 34 -9.41 -4.30 -10.45
N GLN A 35 -9.44 -4.65 -9.15
CA GLN A 35 -10.07 -5.88 -8.68
C GLN A 35 -11.58 -5.85 -8.95
N ALA A 36 -12.26 -4.73 -8.72
CA ALA A 36 -13.69 -4.60 -9.00
C ALA A 36 -14.00 -4.79 -10.49
N ARG A 37 -13.16 -4.25 -11.39
CA ARG A 37 -13.30 -4.47 -12.85
C ARG A 37 -13.08 -5.94 -13.23
N PHE A 38 -12.12 -6.61 -12.58
CA PHE A 38 -11.88 -8.04 -12.76
C PHE A 38 -13.08 -8.89 -12.30
N ASP A 39 -13.60 -8.61 -11.10
CA ASP A 39 -14.73 -9.32 -10.51
C ASP A 39 -16.00 -9.14 -11.35
N GLU A 40 -16.24 -7.92 -11.85
CA GLU A 40 -17.36 -7.63 -12.74
C GLU A 40 -17.26 -8.40 -14.06
N SER A 41 -16.05 -8.46 -14.64
CA SER A 41 -15.82 -9.26 -15.85
C SER A 41 -16.07 -10.75 -15.58
N TYR A 42 -15.65 -11.25 -14.41
CA TYR A 42 -15.88 -12.65 -14.03
C TYR A 42 -17.37 -12.93 -13.84
N ARG A 43 -18.09 -12.00 -13.23
CA ARG A 43 -19.55 -12.07 -13.04
C ARG A 43 -20.30 -12.11 -14.37
N ILE A 44 -19.86 -11.33 -15.38
CA ILE A 44 -20.50 -11.28 -16.70
C ILE A 44 -20.19 -12.52 -17.53
N HIS A 45 -18.93 -12.95 -17.55
CA HIS A 45 -18.47 -14.00 -18.46
C HIS A 45 -18.41 -15.41 -17.86
N GLY A 46 -18.51 -15.52 -16.52
CA GLY A 46 -18.47 -16.79 -15.78
C GLY A 46 -17.10 -17.49 -15.78
N THR A 47 -16.11 -16.94 -16.47
CA THR A 47 -14.75 -17.49 -16.57
C THR A 47 -13.75 -16.40 -16.91
N MET A 48 -12.48 -16.62 -16.54
CA MET A 48 -11.35 -15.77 -16.94
C MET A 48 -10.29 -16.58 -17.68
N PRO A 49 -9.68 -16.03 -18.73
CA PRO A 49 -8.52 -16.65 -19.37
C PRO A 49 -7.38 -16.87 -18.37
N VAL A 50 -6.63 -17.96 -18.55
CA VAL A 50 -5.46 -18.25 -17.73
C VAL A 50 -4.44 -17.12 -17.87
N GLY A 51 -3.94 -16.62 -16.75
CA GLY A 51 -2.97 -15.52 -16.71
C GLY A 51 -3.58 -14.12 -16.70
N PHE A 52 -4.91 -13.98 -16.79
CA PHE A 52 -5.57 -12.70 -16.52
C PHE A 52 -5.61 -12.42 -15.02
N THR A 53 -5.26 -11.18 -14.67
CA THR A 53 -5.26 -10.66 -13.32
C THR A 53 -5.94 -9.28 -13.31
N ALA A 54 -6.21 -8.74 -12.13
CA ALA A 54 -6.71 -7.37 -11.98
C ALA A 54 -5.82 -6.34 -12.72
N LEU A 55 -4.51 -6.58 -12.85
CA LEU A 55 -3.60 -5.68 -13.57
C LEU A 55 -3.94 -5.55 -15.06
N ASN A 56 -4.58 -6.57 -15.66
CA ASN A 56 -5.03 -6.51 -17.05
C ASN A 56 -6.21 -5.55 -17.25
N PHE A 57 -6.90 -5.16 -16.17
CA PHE A 57 -8.02 -4.21 -16.18
C PHE A 57 -7.60 -2.78 -15.82
N MET A 58 -6.30 -2.54 -15.66
CA MET A 58 -5.73 -1.21 -15.46
C MET A 58 -5.31 -0.59 -16.81
N THR A 59 -5.54 0.71 -16.95
CA THR A 59 -4.96 1.51 -18.04
C THR A 59 -3.44 1.57 -17.93
N ALA A 60 -2.76 2.04 -18.98
CA ALA A 60 -1.31 2.23 -18.95
C ALA A 60 -0.88 3.20 -17.83
N ASP A 61 -1.63 4.29 -17.65
CA ASP A 61 -1.34 5.30 -16.63
C ASP A 61 -1.59 4.77 -15.22
N GLU A 62 -2.69 4.04 -14.99
CA GLU A 62 -2.96 3.38 -13.70
C GLU A 62 -1.86 2.38 -13.34
N ARG A 63 -1.37 1.59 -14.32
CA ARG A 63 -0.25 0.65 -14.09
C ARG A 63 1.03 1.37 -13.74
N LYS A 64 1.36 2.46 -14.45
CA LYS A 64 2.55 3.27 -14.17
C LYS A 64 2.47 3.89 -12.78
N GLN A 65 1.33 4.48 -12.43
CA GLN A 65 1.09 5.08 -11.13
C GLN A 65 1.17 4.03 -10.01
N ARG A 66 0.52 2.87 -10.19
CA ARG A 66 0.60 1.78 -9.22
C ARG A 66 2.03 1.29 -9.03
N HIS A 67 2.82 1.19 -10.11
CA HIS A 67 4.23 0.80 -10.02
C HIS A 67 5.04 1.81 -9.22
N GLN A 68 4.89 3.11 -9.50
CA GLN A 68 5.57 4.17 -8.75
C GLN A 68 5.19 4.18 -7.26
N LEU A 69 3.90 4.00 -6.93
CA LEU A 69 3.43 3.89 -5.56
C LEU A 69 3.98 2.65 -4.85
N LEU A 70 4.06 1.51 -5.55
CA LEU A 70 4.66 0.28 -5.01
C LEU A 70 6.15 0.48 -4.69
N LEU A 71 6.90 1.09 -5.60
CA LEU A 71 8.32 1.44 -5.38
C LEU A 71 8.47 2.36 -4.17
N ALA A 72 7.62 3.39 -4.07
CA ALA A 72 7.64 4.32 -2.94
C ALA A 72 7.44 3.59 -1.60
N ILE A 73 6.47 2.67 -1.53
CA ILE A 73 6.25 1.85 -0.33
C ILE A 73 7.48 0.98 -0.05
N GLN A 74 8.01 0.27 -1.05
CA GLN A 74 9.11 -0.67 -0.86
C GLN A 74 10.41 0.01 -0.44
N LEU A 75 10.70 1.20 -0.95
CA LEU A 75 11.94 1.91 -0.69
C LEU A 75 11.90 2.73 0.61
N CYS A 76 10.72 3.27 0.97
CA CYS A 76 10.61 4.24 2.04
C CYS A 76 9.93 3.70 3.32
N THR A 77 9.49 2.44 3.34
CA THR A 77 8.92 1.81 4.54
C THR A 77 9.86 0.76 5.10
N ASP A 78 10.01 0.73 6.43
CA ASP A 78 10.66 -0.37 7.16
C ASP A 78 9.56 -1.18 7.89
N PRO A 79 9.16 -2.33 7.34
CA PRO A 79 8.09 -3.14 7.92
C PRO A 79 8.38 -3.61 9.35
N GLN A 80 9.65 -3.82 9.70
CA GLN A 80 10.05 -4.27 11.04
C GLN A 80 9.93 -3.12 12.05
N ALA A 81 10.44 -1.94 11.69
CA ALA A 81 10.29 -0.75 12.54
C ALA A 81 8.82 -0.38 12.76
N GLU A 82 7.99 -0.45 11.72
CA GLU A 82 6.54 -0.20 11.82
C GLU A 82 5.84 -1.23 12.73
N ALA A 83 6.16 -2.51 12.57
CA ALA A 83 5.61 -3.57 13.43
C ALA A 83 6.01 -3.37 14.90
N HIS A 84 7.27 -3.02 15.16
CA HIS A 84 7.77 -2.70 16.49
C HIS A 84 7.05 -1.50 17.10
N ALA A 85 6.88 -0.41 16.34
CA ALA A 85 6.15 0.78 16.77
C ALA A 85 4.69 0.45 17.15
N ARG A 86 4.02 -0.37 16.33
CA ARG A 86 2.64 -0.83 16.59
C ARG A 86 2.53 -1.66 17.88
N ILE A 87 3.46 -2.59 18.10
CA ILE A 87 3.50 -3.39 19.34
C ILE A 87 3.77 -2.48 20.56
N LYS A 88 4.72 -1.55 20.45
CA LYS A 88 5.05 -0.60 21.52
C LYS A 88 3.84 0.28 21.88
N ALA A 89 3.14 0.82 20.88
CA ALA A 89 1.92 1.59 21.07
C ALA A 89 0.81 0.78 21.76
N ARG A 90 0.59 -0.47 21.31
CA ARG A 90 -0.36 -1.39 21.94
C ARG A 90 -0.02 -1.65 23.42
N ARG A 91 1.25 -1.92 23.73
CA ARG A 91 1.71 -2.13 25.12
C ARG A 91 1.51 -0.88 25.99
N ALA A 92 1.76 0.31 25.45
CA ALA A 92 1.54 1.57 26.16
C ALA A 92 0.04 1.82 26.46
N ALA A 93 -0.83 1.55 25.49
CA ALA A 93 -2.28 1.66 25.68
C ALA A 93 -2.81 0.70 26.75
N LEU A 94 -2.31 -0.55 26.77
CA LEU A 94 -2.66 -1.53 27.82
C LEU A 94 -2.22 -1.07 29.22
N LYS A 95 -1.00 -0.52 29.35
CA LYS A 95 -0.53 0.01 30.65
C LYS A 95 -1.42 1.15 31.16
N ARG A 96 -1.84 2.08 30.28
CA ARG A 96 -2.75 3.17 30.64
C ARG A 96 -4.11 2.63 31.09
N LYS A 97 -4.66 1.65 30.37
CA LYS A 97 -5.94 1.01 30.72
C LYS A 97 -5.88 0.31 32.09
N ASN A 98 -4.81 -0.42 32.38
CA ASN A 98 -4.65 -1.08 33.69
C ASN A 98 -4.45 -0.08 34.83
N HIS A 99 -3.72 1.01 34.60
CA HIS A 99 -3.50 2.05 35.62
C HIS A 99 -4.79 2.76 36.04
N VAL A 100 -5.69 3.04 35.09
CA VAL A 100 -7.02 3.62 35.36
C VAL A 100 -7.91 2.66 36.17
N VAL A 101 -7.76 1.34 36.00
CA VAL A 101 -8.56 0.35 36.73
C VAL A 101 -8.08 0.12 38.17
N THR A 102 -6.81 0.37 38.49
CA THR A 102 -6.26 0.14 39.84
C THR A 102 -6.37 1.36 40.77
N THR A 103 -6.77 2.52 40.24
CA THR A 103 -6.82 3.80 40.99
C THR A 103 -8.24 4.33 41.22
N GLY A 104 -9.28 3.56 40.86
CA GLY A 104 -10.68 3.79 41.24
C GLY A 104 -11.17 2.68 42.15
#